data_AF-A0A810NK77-F1
#
_entry.id   AF-A0A810NK77-F1
#
_cell.length_a   1.000
_cell.length_b   1.000
_cell.length_c   1.000
_cell.angle_alpha   90.00
_cell.angle_beta   90.00
_cell.angle_gamma   90.00
#
_symmetry.space_group_name_H-M   'P 1'
#
loop_
_entity.id
_entity.type
_entity.pdbx_description
1 polymer ?
#
loop_
_entity_poly.entity_id
_entity_poly.type
_entity_poly.pdbx_seq_one_letter_code
_entity_poly.pdbx_strand_id
1 'polypeptide(L)'
;MSGSPKYSTAQSSRERAERAERERAERQRRREQELARLRAEAEARAKAERDARRRQAALAVDGLQARLTVLENDAAAARVHLSGGSDTQRLLVRLRADLAADRLDRIGAEAAGAQRALDTAETTLDEQIDRIVARRELVRALAASMPSTGYVIDLSSLDEDQAGTISLRARALDGDVLAVVVQDEDGGGGHRMVYSNAEMLHQSDAGVVEGGTCTDLVEVITVLNRSVEQAGFEAGGVRWDDGGHVRPDERRAEQRPAPAQHTQERPA
;
A
#
# COMPACT_ATOMS: atom_id res chain seq x y z
N MET A 1 17.09 13.49 114.12
CA MET A 1 17.79 12.55 113.21
C MET A 1 16.91 12.31 111.99
N SER A 2 17.18 13.00 110.88
CA SER A 2 16.44 12.83 109.62
C SER A 2 17.35 12.05 108.66
N GLY A 3 17.13 10.75 108.57
CA GLY A 3 17.84 9.89 107.64
C GLY A 3 17.22 10.02 106.26
N SER A 4 17.69 10.99 105.46
CA SER A 4 17.32 11.08 104.05
C SER A 4 17.66 9.75 103.35
N PRO A 5 16.69 9.08 102.69
CA PRO A 5 16.92 7.79 102.07
C PRO A 5 17.89 7.94 100.88
N LYS A 6 19.16 7.61 101.12
CA LYS A 6 20.24 7.62 100.11
C LYS A 6 20.04 6.61 98.96
N TYR A 7 18.96 5.84 98.97
CA TYR A 7 18.62 4.83 97.94
C TYR A 7 17.65 5.32 96.85
N SER A 8 17.06 6.52 96.96
CA SER A 8 16.04 7.04 96.03
C SER A 8 16.61 7.51 94.67
N THR A 9 17.84 8.01 94.64
CA THR A 9 18.46 8.55 93.40
C THR A 9 18.93 7.47 92.43
N ALA A 10 19.36 6.30 92.94
CA ALA A 10 19.80 5.18 92.12
C ALA A 10 18.64 4.40 91.47
N GLN A 11 17.49 4.32 92.13
CA GLN A 11 16.28 3.75 91.53
C GLN A 11 15.70 4.69 90.45
N SER A 12 15.58 5.99 90.76
CA SER A 12 15.08 6.96 89.79
C SER A 12 16.00 7.15 88.57
N SER A 13 17.30 6.89 88.67
CA SER A 13 18.20 6.89 87.50
C SER A 13 18.02 5.65 86.63
N ARG A 14 17.84 4.46 87.23
CA ARG A 14 17.53 3.21 86.51
C ARG A 14 16.20 3.30 85.78
N GLU A 15 15.16 3.80 86.43
CA GLU A 15 13.85 3.97 85.78
C GLU A 15 13.87 4.97 84.62
N ARG A 16 14.69 6.03 84.72
CA ARG A 16 14.87 6.99 83.62
C ARG A 16 15.65 6.36 82.45
N ALA A 17 16.67 5.56 82.73
CA ALA A 17 17.41 4.83 81.71
C ALA A 17 16.52 3.81 80.98
N GLU A 18 15.75 3.01 81.72
CA GLU A 18 14.80 2.04 81.16
C GLU A 18 13.71 2.72 80.32
N ARG A 19 13.15 3.85 80.78
CA ARG A 19 12.19 4.64 79.99
C ARG A 19 12.81 5.16 78.70
N ALA A 20 14.02 5.70 78.77
CA ALA A 20 14.73 6.21 77.59
C ALA A 20 15.06 5.09 76.58
N GLU A 21 15.42 3.90 77.06
CA GLU A 21 15.66 2.73 76.20
C GLU A 21 14.38 2.24 75.52
N ARG A 22 13.28 2.12 76.26
CA ARG A 22 11.96 1.77 75.70
C ARG A 22 11.51 2.77 74.64
N GLU A 23 11.66 4.06 74.91
CA GLU A 23 11.29 5.12 73.97
C GLU A 23 12.18 5.10 72.71
N ARG A 24 13.48 4.79 72.83
CA ARG A 24 14.37 4.57 71.68
C ARG A 24 13.94 3.35 70.86
N ALA A 25 13.66 2.23 71.52
CA ALA A 25 13.19 1.01 70.86
C ALA A 25 11.84 1.21 70.14
N GLU A 26 10.91 1.93 70.76
CA GLU A 26 9.61 2.25 70.14
C GLU A 26 9.78 3.19 68.94
N ARG A 27 10.58 4.25 69.07
CA ARG A 27 10.90 5.14 67.93
C ARG A 27 11.55 4.38 66.78
N GLN A 28 12.45 3.46 67.08
CA GLN A 28 13.09 2.62 66.07
C GLN A 28 12.05 1.72 65.38
N ARG A 29 11.20 1.02 66.13
CA ARG A 29 10.12 0.20 65.55
C ARG A 29 9.17 1.02 64.67
N ARG A 30 8.79 2.22 65.10
CA ARG A 30 7.94 3.13 64.30
C ARG A 30 8.62 3.51 62.99
N ARG A 31 9.91 3.85 63.02
CA ARG A 31 10.69 4.16 61.80
C ARG A 31 10.82 2.95 60.88
N GLU A 32 11.07 1.77 61.42
CA GLU A 32 11.16 0.53 60.64
C GLU A 32 9.81 0.20 59.98
N GLN A 33 8.70 0.35 60.71
CA GLN A 33 7.35 0.18 60.19
C GLN A 33 7.02 1.21 59.09
N GLU A 34 7.40 2.48 59.29
CA GLU A 34 7.22 3.54 58.32
C GLU A 34 8.01 3.28 57.04
N LEU A 35 9.29 2.90 57.14
CA LEU A 35 10.11 2.53 56.00
C LEU A 35 9.57 1.30 55.26
N ALA A 36 9.10 0.28 56.00
CA ALA A 36 8.47 -0.89 55.40
C ALA A 36 7.20 -0.53 54.63
N ARG A 37 6.36 0.35 55.20
CA ARG A 37 5.15 0.87 54.54
C ARG A 37 5.50 1.65 53.27
N LEU A 38 6.48 2.56 53.33
CA LEU A 38 6.90 3.35 52.16
C LEU A 38 7.45 2.46 51.03
N ARG A 39 8.21 1.41 51.38
CA ARG A 39 8.69 0.40 50.39
C ARG A 39 7.52 -0.35 49.76
N ALA A 40 6.58 -0.83 50.56
CA ALA A 40 5.39 -1.53 50.05
C ALA A 40 4.53 -0.63 49.13
N GLU A 41 4.35 0.65 49.49
CA GLU A 41 3.65 1.61 48.64
C GLU A 41 4.40 1.88 47.32
N ALA A 42 5.73 2.01 47.36
CA ALA A 42 6.55 2.19 46.17
C ALA A 42 6.51 0.97 45.23
N GLU A 43 6.61 -0.24 45.78
CA GLU A 43 6.50 -1.49 45.03
C GLU A 43 5.11 -1.65 44.39
N ALA A 44 4.04 -1.32 45.13
CA ALA A 44 2.68 -1.36 44.62
C ALA A 44 2.46 -0.39 43.45
N ARG A 45 3.02 0.84 43.54
CA ARG A 45 2.98 1.82 42.45
C ARG A 45 3.76 1.33 41.23
N ALA A 46 4.99 0.85 41.42
CA ALA A 46 5.81 0.34 40.32
C ALA A 46 5.13 -0.83 39.59
N LYS A 47 4.47 -1.74 40.33
CA LYS A 47 3.67 -2.82 39.75
C LYS A 47 2.48 -2.28 38.96
N ALA A 48 1.71 -1.35 39.52
CA ALA A 48 0.55 -0.77 38.86
C ALA A 48 0.95 -0.04 37.55
N GLU A 49 2.06 0.68 37.56
CA GLU A 49 2.62 1.34 36.36
C GLU A 49 3.04 0.32 35.31
N ARG A 50 3.73 -0.76 35.70
CA ARG A 50 4.11 -1.85 34.79
C ARG A 50 2.89 -2.52 34.16
N ASP A 51 1.88 -2.83 34.96
CA ASP A 51 0.63 -3.44 34.49
C ASP A 51 -0.12 -2.51 33.52
N ALA A 52 -0.12 -1.19 33.78
CA ALA A 52 -0.70 -0.20 32.88
C ALA A 52 0.04 -0.15 31.53
N ARG A 53 1.39 -0.09 31.56
CA ARG A 53 2.21 -0.12 30.34
C ARG A 53 2.00 -1.40 29.54
N ARG A 54 1.91 -2.56 30.22
CA ARG A 54 1.64 -3.84 29.57
C ARG A 54 0.27 -3.88 28.89
N ARG A 55 -0.78 -3.37 29.55
CA ARG A 55 -2.12 -3.26 28.94
C ARG A 55 -2.11 -2.35 27.71
N GLN A 56 -1.45 -1.20 27.80
CA GLN A 56 -1.34 -0.27 26.68
C GLN A 56 -0.59 -0.91 25.49
N ALA A 57 0.52 -1.61 25.77
CA ALA A 57 1.27 -2.34 24.76
C ALA A 57 0.42 -3.44 24.09
N ALA A 58 -0.37 -4.19 24.86
CA ALA A 58 -1.28 -5.21 24.33
C ALA A 58 -2.31 -4.60 23.36
N LEU A 59 -2.99 -3.53 23.78
CA LEU A 59 -3.96 -2.83 22.94
C LEU A 59 -3.34 -2.30 21.64
N ALA A 60 -2.11 -1.78 21.71
CA ALA A 60 -1.41 -1.32 20.52
C ALA A 60 -1.12 -2.46 19.54
N VAL A 61 -0.60 -3.59 20.02
CA VAL A 61 -0.30 -4.77 19.18
C VAL A 61 -1.57 -5.37 18.58
N ASP A 62 -2.66 -5.45 19.35
CA ASP A 62 -3.94 -5.95 18.85
C ASP A 62 -4.55 -5.02 17.80
N GLY A 63 -4.47 -3.70 18.01
CA GLY A 63 -4.90 -2.70 17.03
C GLY A 63 -4.14 -2.79 15.70
N LEU A 64 -2.82 -2.98 15.75
CA LEU A 64 -2.00 -3.18 14.55
C LEU A 64 -2.37 -4.47 13.81
N GLN A 65 -2.63 -5.57 14.52
CA GLN A 65 -3.11 -6.80 13.87
C GLN A 65 -4.46 -6.61 13.20
N ALA A 66 -5.42 -6.01 13.91
CA ALA A 66 -6.75 -5.79 13.38
C ALA A 66 -6.69 -4.98 12.07
N ARG A 67 -5.85 -3.94 12.04
CA ARG A 67 -5.61 -3.15 10.82
C ARG A 67 -4.97 -3.97 9.70
N LEU A 68 -3.94 -4.77 9.99
CA LEU A 68 -3.36 -5.66 8.97
C LEU A 68 -4.41 -6.61 8.37
N THR A 69 -5.25 -7.21 9.20
CA THR A 69 -6.32 -8.11 8.73
C THR A 69 -7.36 -7.39 7.88
N VAL A 70 -7.69 -6.13 8.18
CA VAL A 70 -8.54 -5.31 7.30
C VAL A 70 -7.86 -5.10 5.94
N LEU A 71 -6.60 -4.67 5.91
CA LEU A 71 -5.84 -4.48 4.66
C LEU A 71 -5.70 -5.77 3.84
N GLU A 72 -5.50 -6.92 4.49
CA GLU A 72 -5.44 -8.23 3.82
C GLU A 72 -6.80 -8.58 3.17
N ASN A 73 -7.91 -8.27 3.85
CA ASN A 73 -9.25 -8.49 3.29
C ASN A 73 -9.55 -7.53 2.13
N ASP A 74 -9.17 -6.26 2.24
CA ASP A 74 -9.37 -5.26 1.20
C ASP A 74 -8.54 -5.60 -0.05
N ALA A 75 -7.28 -6.00 0.14
CA ALA A 75 -6.42 -6.49 -0.93
C ALA A 75 -7.00 -7.74 -1.61
N ALA A 76 -7.50 -8.71 -0.83
CA ALA A 76 -8.15 -9.90 -1.37
C ALA A 76 -9.45 -9.57 -2.14
N ALA A 77 -10.27 -8.65 -1.64
CA ALA A 77 -11.51 -8.21 -2.30
C ALA A 77 -11.22 -7.49 -3.63
N ALA A 78 -10.17 -6.66 -3.65
CA ALA A 78 -9.70 -6.00 -4.86
C ALA A 78 -8.85 -6.90 -5.78
N ARG A 79 -8.52 -8.13 -5.32
CA ARG A 79 -7.64 -9.09 -6.02
C ARG A 79 -6.24 -8.55 -6.30
N VAL A 80 -5.72 -7.73 -5.40
CA VAL A 80 -4.37 -7.14 -5.47
C VAL A 80 -3.45 -7.72 -4.41
N HIS A 81 -2.15 -7.66 -4.67
CA HIS A 81 -1.14 -8.10 -3.71
C HIS A 81 -0.85 -7.01 -2.67
N LEU A 82 -1.02 -7.34 -1.38
CA LEU A 82 -0.64 -6.45 -0.29
C LEU A 82 0.89 -6.42 -0.10
N SER A 83 1.55 -5.47 -0.75
CA SER A 83 2.99 -5.24 -0.63
C SER A 83 3.42 -5.05 0.83
N GLY A 84 4.38 -5.86 1.29
CA GLY A 84 4.91 -5.77 2.66
C GLY A 84 4.02 -6.39 3.76
N GLY A 85 2.88 -7.01 3.40
CA GLY A 85 2.00 -7.66 4.37
C GLY A 85 2.68 -8.79 5.16
N SER A 86 3.47 -9.63 4.50
CA SER A 86 4.18 -10.75 5.14
C SER A 86 5.29 -10.29 6.09
N ASP A 87 6.01 -9.21 5.76
CA ASP A 87 7.01 -8.58 6.63
C ASP A 87 6.37 -7.98 7.88
N THR A 88 5.25 -7.28 7.68
CA THR A 88 4.47 -6.68 8.77
C THR A 88 3.91 -7.76 9.70
N GLN A 89 3.40 -8.87 9.15
CA GLN A 89 2.94 -10.00 9.95
C GLN A 89 4.08 -10.61 10.78
N ARG A 90 5.28 -10.78 10.22
CA ARG A 90 6.46 -11.25 10.98
C ARG A 90 6.83 -10.31 12.12
N LEU A 91 6.75 -9.00 11.89
CA LEU A 91 6.98 -7.98 12.91
C LEU A 91 5.94 -8.07 14.04
N LEU A 92 4.66 -8.25 13.72
CA LEU A 92 3.59 -8.41 14.71
C LEU A 92 3.74 -9.68 15.54
N VAL A 93 4.16 -10.79 14.92
CA VAL A 93 4.50 -12.03 15.65
C VAL A 93 5.62 -11.78 16.67
N ARG A 94 6.66 -11.04 16.29
CA ARG A 94 7.76 -10.68 17.19
C ARG A 94 7.29 -9.77 18.34
N LEU A 95 6.47 -8.76 18.04
CA LEU A 95 5.88 -7.87 19.05
C LEU A 95 5.04 -8.64 20.09
N ARG A 96 4.24 -9.62 19.66
CA ARG A 96 3.52 -10.51 20.57
C ARG A 96 4.44 -11.35 21.43
N ALA A 97 5.52 -11.87 20.86
CA ALA A 97 6.51 -12.63 21.61
C ALA A 97 7.22 -11.75 22.67
N ASP A 98 7.52 -10.49 22.34
CA ASP A 98 8.08 -9.51 23.30
C ASP A 98 7.08 -9.14 24.40
N LEU A 99 5.79 -9.01 24.07
CA LEU A 99 4.73 -8.79 25.05
C LEU A 99 4.56 -9.97 26.01
N ALA A 100 4.64 -11.20 25.49
CA ALA A 100 4.58 -12.42 26.30
C ALA A 100 5.79 -12.54 27.24
N ALA A 101 6.97 -12.10 26.78
CA ALA A 101 8.21 -12.08 27.55
C ALA A 101 8.37 -10.82 28.44
N ASP A 102 7.35 -9.95 28.52
CA ASP A 102 7.34 -8.70 29.30
C ASP A 102 8.51 -7.74 28.98
N ARG A 103 8.94 -7.71 27.71
CA ARG A 103 10.00 -6.84 27.18
C ARG A 103 9.44 -5.50 26.68
N LEU A 104 8.79 -4.76 27.57
CA LEU A 104 7.98 -3.57 27.22
C LEU A 104 8.76 -2.46 26.49
N ASP A 105 10.04 -2.27 26.80
CA ASP A 105 10.86 -1.21 26.18
C ASP A 105 11.09 -1.42 24.68
N ARG A 106 11.14 -2.68 24.23
CA ARG A 106 11.30 -3.02 22.80
C ARG A 106 10.01 -2.80 22.00
N ILE A 107 8.87 -3.10 22.63
CA ILE A 107 7.55 -2.99 22.00
C ILE A 107 7.28 -1.57 21.54
N GLY A 108 7.60 -0.56 22.35
CA GLY A 108 7.35 0.84 22.00
C GLY A 108 8.06 1.28 20.71
N ALA A 109 9.34 0.93 20.57
CA ALA A 109 10.12 1.29 19.38
C ALA A 109 9.67 0.51 18.13
N GLU A 110 9.42 -0.80 18.30
CA GLU A 110 9.03 -1.68 17.19
C GLU A 110 7.59 -1.46 16.71
N ALA A 111 6.65 -1.14 17.62
CA ALA A 111 5.26 -0.85 17.27
C ALA A 111 5.14 0.40 16.38
N ALA A 112 5.95 1.43 16.62
CA ALA A 112 6.01 2.60 15.73
C ALA A 112 6.53 2.25 14.33
N GLY A 113 7.45 1.26 14.23
CA GLY A 113 7.90 0.72 12.95
C GLY A 113 6.79 -0.04 12.22
N ALA A 114 6.06 -0.90 12.94
CA ALA A 114 4.92 -1.64 12.39
C ALA A 114 3.80 -0.71 11.90
N GLN A 115 3.50 0.35 12.67
CA GLN A 115 2.53 1.37 12.28
C GLN A 115 2.90 2.01 10.94
N ARG A 116 4.15 2.47 10.78
CA ARG A 116 4.61 3.07 9.52
C ARG A 116 4.56 2.08 8.36
N ALA A 117 4.91 0.82 8.59
CA ALA A 117 4.81 -0.22 7.57
C ALA A 117 3.37 -0.43 7.10
N LEU A 118 2.40 -0.43 8.02
CA LEU A 118 0.98 -0.48 7.68
C LEU A 118 0.52 0.77 6.94
N ASP A 119 0.95 1.98 7.35
CA ASP A 119 0.60 3.22 6.66
C ASP A 119 1.10 3.22 5.21
N THR A 120 2.33 2.76 4.96
CA THR A 120 2.87 2.58 3.61
C THR A 120 2.08 1.52 2.82
N ALA A 121 1.75 0.39 3.44
CA ALA A 121 1.01 -0.69 2.80
C ALA A 121 -0.42 -0.25 2.41
N GLU A 122 -1.09 0.51 3.28
CA GLU A 122 -2.41 1.09 3.02
C GLU A 122 -2.37 2.08 1.85
N THR A 123 -1.43 3.05 1.88
CA THR A 123 -1.27 4.01 0.78
C THR A 123 -1.02 3.31 -0.55
N THR A 124 -0.15 2.29 -0.54
CA THR A 124 0.17 1.50 -1.74
C THR A 124 -1.05 0.73 -2.24
N LEU A 125 -1.84 0.15 -1.33
CA LEU A 125 -3.05 -0.59 -1.65
C LEU A 125 -4.12 0.34 -2.26
N ASP A 126 -4.35 1.50 -1.65
CA ASP A 126 -5.32 2.49 -2.14
C ASP A 126 -4.95 2.94 -3.56
N GLU A 127 -3.67 3.28 -3.80
CA GLU A 127 -3.20 3.63 -5.15
C GLU A 127 -3.40 2.49 -6.16
N GLN A 128 -3.19 1.23 -5.76
CA GLN A 128 -3.45 0.07 -6.62
C GLN A 128 -4.95 -0.08 -6.93
N ILE A 129 -5.81 0.10 -5.94
CA ILE A 129 -7.27 0.03 -6.10
C ILE A 129 -7.74 1.15 -7.03
N ASP A 130 -7.28 2.38 -6.82
CA ASP A 130 -7.61 3.53 -7.65
C ASP A 130 -7.21 3.30 -9.11
N ARG A 131 -6.01 2.75 -9.35
CA ARG A 131 -5.56 2.37 -10.71
C ARG A 131 -6.47 1.32 -11.36
N ILE A 132 -6.95 0.32 -10.61
CA ILE A 132 -7.89 -0.69 -11.14
C ILE A 132 -9.24 -0.05 -11.46
N VAL A 133 -9.76 0.80 -10.57
CA VAL A 133 -11.03 1.52 -10.79
C VAL A 133 -10.93 2.39 -12.04
N ALA A 134 -9.86 3.15 -12.19
CA ALA A 134 -9.59 3.99 -13.35
C ALA A 134 -9.55 3.17 -14.66
N ARG A 135 -8.86 2.02 -14.67
CA ARG A 135 -8.84 1.10 -15.84
C ARG A 135 -10.23 0.56 -16.19
N ARG A 136 -11.05 0.20 -15.19
CA ARG A 136 -12.41 -0.28 -15.43
C ARG A 136 -13.31 0.81 -16.02
N GLU A 137 -13.16 2.05 -15.56
CA GLU A 137 -13.87 3.20 -16.14
C GLU A 137 -13.38 3.52 -17.55
N LEU A 138 -12.08 3.41 -17.82
CA LEU A 138 -11.52 3.51 -19.19
C LEU A 138 -12.14 2.47 -20.12
N VAL A 139 -12.16 1.20 -19.71
CA VAL A 139 -12.77 0.12 -20.48
C VAL A 139 -14.27 0.36 -20.67
N ARG A 140 -14.97 0.90 -19.67
CA ARG A 140 -16.37 1.29 -19.81
C ARG A 140 -16.57 2.41 -20.85
N ALA A 141 -15.70 3.43 -20.85
CA ALA A 141 -15.76 4.52 -21.81
C ALA A 141 -15.47 4.03 -23.24
N LEU A 142 -14.47 3.17 -23.42
CA LEU A 142 -14.20 2.48 -24.68
C LEU A 142 -15.41 1.65 -25.11
N ALA A 143 -15.96 0.85 -24.20
CA ALA A 143 -17.10 -0.01 -24.48
C ALA A 143 -18.33 0.77 -24.94
N ALA A 144 -18.59 1.93 -24.33
CA ALA A 144 -19.70 2.81 -24.69
C ALA A 144 -19.52 3.47 -26.08
N SER A 145 -18.28 3.64 -26.55
CA SER A 145 -17.98 4.25 -27.85
C SER A 145 -17.85 3.25 -29.00
N MET A 146 -17.56 1.98 -28.73
CA MET A 146 -17.45 0.92 -29.75
C MET A 146 -18.61 0.85 -30.76
N PRO A 147 -19.90 1.00 -30.37
CA PRO A 147 -20.99 0.98 -31.34
C PRO A 147 -20.90 2.11 -32.39
N SER A 148 -20.34 3.26 -32.03
CA SER A 148 -20.18 4.41 -32.94
C SER A 148 -19.11 4.18 -34.00
N THR A 149 -18.19 3.23 -33.77
CA THR A 149 -17.16 2.83 -34.73
C THR A 149 -17.55 1.59 -35.55
N GLY A 150 -18.77 1.06 -35.36
CA GLY A 150 -19.26 -0.13 -36.06
C GLY A 150 -18.81 -1.47 -35.44
N TYR A 151 -18.19 -1.42 -34.26
CA TYR A 151 -17.71 -2.60 -33.54
C TYR A 151 -18.70 -3.03 -32.44
N VAL A 152 -18.83 -4.33 -32.25
CA VAL A 152 -19.60 -4.97 -31.16
C VAL A 152 -18.65 -5.73 -30.26
N ILE A 153 -18.72 -5.49 -28.95
CA ILE A 153 -17.84 -6.12 -27.96
C ILE A 153 -18.22 -7.58 -27.77
N ASP A 154 -17.22 -8.45 -27.78
CA ASP A 154 -17.35 -9.83 -27.35
C ASP A 154 -17.13 -9.92 -25.83
N LEU A 155 -18.21 -9.94 -25.06
CA LEU A 155 -18.13 -10.00 -23.59
C LEU A 155 -17.44 -11.27 -23.08
N SER A 156 -17.39 -12.34 -23.88
CA SER A 156 -16.68 -13.58 -23.50
C SER A 156 -15.16 -13.46 -23.64
N SER A 157 -14.69 -12.42 -24.32
CA SER A 157 -13.26 -12.10 -24.48
C SER A 157 -12.72 -11.13 -23.43
N LEU A 158 -13.59 -10.62 -22.54
CA LEU A 158 -13.17 -9.73 -21.46
C LEU A 158 -12.39 -10.53 -20.42
N ASP A 159 -11.12 -10.18 -20.24
CA ASP A 159 -10.22 -10.82 -19.28
C ASP A 159 -9.46 -9.77 -18.48
N GLU A 160 -9.30 -9.99 -17.17
CA GLU A 160 -8.56 -9.13 -16.24
C GLU A 160 -7.50 -9.97 -15.53
N ASP A 161 -6.22 -9.68 -15.76
CA ASP A 161 -5.11 -10.41 -15.16
C ASP A 161 -4.78 -9.95 -13.73
N GLN A 162 -3.79 -10.58 -13.08
CA GLN A 162 -3.38 -10.23 -11.71
C GLN A 162 -2.69 -8.86 -11.60
N ALA A 163 -2.16 -8.32 -12.70
CA ALA A 163 -1.65 -6.95 -12.76
C ALA A 163 -2.78 -5.92 -12.99
N GLY A 164 -4.02 -6.40 -13.15
CA GLY A 164 -5.20 -5.62 -13.51
C GLY A 164 -5.21 -5.17 -14.97
N THR A 165 -4.37 -5.77 -15.83
CA THR A 165 -4.45 -5.57 -17.28
C THR A 165 -5.80 -6.08 -17.75
N ILE A 166 -6.57 -5.23 -18.42
CA ILE A 166 -7.87 -5.60 -18.97
C ILE A 166 -7.73 -5.75 -20.47
N SER A 167 -8.06 -6.92 -20.99
CA SER A 167 -8.13 -7.17 -22.43
C SER A 167 -9.57 -7.43 -22.86
N LEU A 168 -9.93 -6.96 -24.04
CA LEU A 168 -11.22 -7.23 -24.68
C LEU A 168 -11.07 -7.31 -26.19
N ARG A 169 -11.97 -8.04 -26.84
CA ARG A 169 -12.10 -8.08 -28.29
C ARG A 169 -13.45 -7.51 -28.70
N ALA A 170 -13.45 -6.80 -29.82
CA ALA A 170 -14.64 -6.33 -30.50
C ALA A 170 -14.61 -6.80 -31.95
N ARG A 171 -15.78 -7.05 -32.53
CA ARG A 171 -15.92 -7.51 -33.91
C ARG A 171 -16.77 -6.52 -34.70
N ALA A 172 -16.29 -6.13 -35.87
CA ALA A 172 -17.05 -5.33 -36.84
C ALA A 172 -18.05 -6.22 -37.62
N LEU A 173 -18.97 -5.59 -38.37
CA LEU A 173 -20.01 -6.31 -39.13
C LEU A 173 -19.46 -7.13 -40.30
N ASP A 174 -18.31 -6.74 -40.84
CA ASP A 174 -17.57 -7.46 -41.89
C ASP A 174 -16.75 -8.65 -41.35
N GLY A 175 -16.66 -8.79 -40.02
CA GLY A 175 -15.93 -9.87 -39.35
C GLY A 175 -14.57 -9.44 -38.81
N ASP A 176 -14.11 -8.22 -39.06
CA ASP A 176 -12.84 -7.72 -38.55
C ASP A 176 -12.82 -7.71 -37.02
N VAL A 177 -11.68 -8.09 -36.44
CA VAL A 177 -11.51 -8.18 -34.98
C VAL A 177 -10.52 -7.13 -34.52
N LEU A 178 -10.97 -6.31 -33.57
CA LEU A 178 -10.16 -5.36 -32.82
C LEU A 178 -9.94 -5.91 -31.41
N ALA A 179 -8.69 -6.15 -31.04
CA ALA A 179 -8.28 -6.39 -29.67
C ALA A 179 -7.83 -5.07 -29.03
N VAL A 180 -8.29 -4.83 -27.80
CA VAL A 180 -7.90 -3.69 -26.98
C VAL A 180 -7.36 -4.20 -25.66
N VAL A 181 -6.19 -3.72 -25.27
CA VAL A 181 -5.55 -4.02 -24.00
C VAL A 181 -5.31 -2.72 -23.24
N VAL A 182 -5.81 -2.64 -22.02
CA VAL A 182 -5.63 -1.50 -21.11
C VAL A 182 -4.75 -1.95 -19.95
N GLN A 183 -3.58 -1.36 -19.85
CA GLN A 183 -2.58 -1.66 -18.81
C GLN A 183 -2.01 -0.38 -18.23
N ASP A 184 -1.23 -0.49 -17.15
CA ASP A 184 -0.50 0.67 -16.62
C ASP A 184 0.71 1.00 -17.50
N GLU A 185 1.07 2.28 -17.57
CA GLU A 185 2.31 2.73 -18.22
C GLU A 185 3.51 2.47 -17.28
N ASP A 186 4.60 1.99 -17.88
CA ASP A 186 5.87 1.80 -17.17
C ASP A 186 6.33 3.14 -16.58
N GLY A 187 6.39 3.24 -15.24
CA GLY A 187 6.75 4.48 -14.54
C GLY A 187 5.62 5.12 -13.74
N GLY A 188 4.42 4.53 -13.73
CA GLY A 188 3.46 4.67 -12.64
C GLY A 188 2.53 5.89 -12.67
N GLY A 189 2.44 6.61 -13.79
CA GLY A 189 1.63 7.83 -13.88
C GLY A 189 0.34 7.73 -14.68
N GLY A 190 0.17 6.71 -15.52
CA GLY A 190 -0.94 6.68 -16.48
C GLY A 190 -1.29 5.28 -16.96
N HIS A 191 -2.29 5.23 -17.85
CA HIS A 191 -2.75 4.00 -18.48
C HIS A 191 -2.36 4.01 -19.95
N ARG A 192 -1.92 2.85 -20.44
CA ARG A 192 -1.61 2.60 -21.85
C ARG A 192 -2.71 1.75 -22.44
N MET A 193 -3.30 2.24 -23.54
CA MET A 193 -4.22 1.47 -24.38
C MET A 193 -3.45 0.96 -25.60
N VAL A 194 -3.43 -0.35 -25.80
CA VAL A 194 -2.83 -1.02 -26.95
C VAL A 194 -3.95 -1.57 -27.81
N TYR A 195 -3.92 -1.25 -29.10
CA TYR A 195 -4.90 -1.68 -30.08
C TYR A 195 -4.19 -2.61 -31.08
N SER A 196 -4.80 -3.75 -31.38
CA SER A 196 -4.32 -4.65 -32.44
C SER A 196 -5.48 -5.26 -33.21
N ASN A 197 -5.30 -5.51 -34.50
CA ASN A 197 -6.25 -6.26 -35.31
C ASN A 197 -5.78 -7.71 -35.49
N ALA A 198 -6.65 -8.59 -35.99
CA ALA A 198 -6.32 -10.00 -36.21
C ALA A 198 -5.09 -10.19 -37.12
N GLU A 199 -4.91 -9.32 -38.12
CA GLU A 199 -3.77 -9.36 -39.04
C GLU A 199 -2.44 -9.04 -38.32
N MET A 200 -2.40 -8.01 -37.48
CA MET A 200 -1.24 -7.63 -36.67
C MET A 200 -0.87 -8.73 -35.66
N LEU A 201 -1.86 -9.38 -35.07
CA LEU A 201 -1.64 -10.53 -34.17
C LEU A 201 -0.95 -11.69 -34.94
N HIS A 202 -1.46 -12.05 -36.12
CA HIS A 202 -0.85 -13.10 -36.95
C HIS A 202 0.54 -12.71 -37.47
N GLN A 203 0.75 -11.45 -37.82
CA GLN A 203 2.04 -10.90 -38.28
C GLN A 203 3.11 -10.88 -37.17
N SER A 204 2.71 -10.53 -35.95
CA SER A 204 3.58 -10.56 -34.76
C SER A 204 4.07 -11.99 -34.47
N ASP A 205 3.16 -12.97 -34.50
CA ASP A 205 3.50 -14.39 -34.33
C ASP A 205 4.42 -14.92 -35.44
N ALA A 206 4.29 -14.39 -36.67
CA ALA A 206 5.10 -14.77 -37.83
C ALA A 206 6.44 -14.01 -37.92
N GLY A 207 6.66 -12.97 -37.11
CA GLY A 207 7.84 -12.11 -37.17
C GLY A 207 7.95 -11.26 -38.45
N VAL A 208 6.84 -11.04 -39.16
CA VAL A 208 6.79 -10.31 -40.44
C VAL A 208 5.80 -9.16 -40.32
N VAL A 209 6.28 -7.91 -40.39
CA VAL A 209 5.44 -6.71 -40.34
C VAL A 209 5.25 -6.17 -41.77
N GLU A 210 4.11 -6.48 -42.40
CA GLU A 210 3.72 -5.90 -43.69
C GLU A 210 2.65 -4.82 -43.46
N GLY A 211 3.06 -3.54 -43.53
CA GLY A 211 2.24 -2.38 -43.12
C GLY A 211 1.07 -2.00 -44.05
N GLY A 212 0.22 -2.94 -44.47
CA GLY A 212 -0.83 -2.72 -45.48
C GLY A 212 -2.14 -2.09 -45.01
N THR A 213 -2.52 -2.21 -43.74
CA THR A 213 -3.92 -2.02 -43.30
C THR A 213 -4.08 -1.11 -42.06
N CYS A 214 -3.21 -0.10 -41.90
CA CYS A 214 -3.20 0.73 -40.70
C CYS A 214 -4.12 1.96 -40.75
N THR A 215 -4.62 2.38 -41.92
CA THR A 215 -5.36 3.65 -42.07
C THR A 215 -6.71 3.65 -41.34
N ASP A 216 -7.50 2.58 -41.50
CA ASP A 216 -8.82 2.46 -40.88
C ASP A 216 -8.74 2.31 -39.35
N LEU A 217 -7.70 1.62 -38.87
CA LEU A 217 -7.44 1.47 -37.44
C LEU A 217 -7.14 2.82 -36.76
N VAL A 218 -6.44 3.73 -37.43
CA VAL A 218 -6.14 5.06 -36.87
C VAL A 218 -7.42 5.88 -36.66
N GLU A 219 -8.38 5.80 -37.58
CA GLU A 219 -9.66 6.51 -37.43
C GLU A 219 -10.47 5.97 -36.25
N VAL A 220 -10.54 4.64 -36.12
CA VAL A 220 -11.18 3.97 -34.99
C VAL A 220 -10.52 4.40 -33.68
N ILE A 221 -9.19 4.32 -33.58
CA ILE A 221 -8.44 4.75 -32.38
C ILE A 221 -8.71 6.22 -32.05
N THR A 222 -8.80 7.09 -33.04
CA THR A 222 -9.06 8.53 -32.83
C THR A 222 -10.44 8.76 -32.22
N VAL A 223 -11.47 8.04 -32.68
CA VAL A 223 -12.83 8.13 -32.11
C VAL A 223 -12.85 7.59 -30.68
N LEU A 224 -12.21 6.44 -30.45
CA LEU A 224 -12.13 5.81 -29.13
C LEU A 224 -11.39 6.71 -28.13
N ASN A 225 -10.23 7.26 -28.50
CA ASN A 225 -9.46 8.17 -27.65
C ASN A 225 -10.25 9.44 -27.30
N ARG A 226 -11.00 10.01 -28.25
CA ARG A 226 -11.87 11.17 -27.97
C ARG A 226 -12.97 10.84 -26.95
N SER A 227 -13.53 9.63 -27.00
CA SER A 227 -14.51 9.19 -26.00
C SER A 227 -13.89 9.04 -24.61
N VAL A 228 -12.65 8.55 -24.55
CA VAL A 228 -11.88 8.43 -23.30
C VAL A 228 -11.57 9.81 -22.70
N GLU A 229 -11.19 10.78 -23.54
CA GLU A 229 -11.01 12.19 -23.13
C GLU A 229 -12.30 12.81 -22.60
N GLN A 230 -13.44 12.54 -23.23
CA GLN A 230 -14.76 12.99 -22.76
C GLN A 230 -15.15 12.40 -21.39
N ALA A 231 -14.62 11.22 -21.05
CA ALA A 231 -14.78 10.60 -19.74
C ALA A 231 -13.80 11.15 -18.68
N GLY A 232 -12.92 12.10 -19.04
CA GLY A 232 -12.00 12.78 -18.13
C GLY A 232 -10.61 12.15 -18.02
N PHE A 233 -10.26 11.22 -18.91
CA PHE A 233 -8.94 10.60 -18.93
C PHE A 233 -8.02 11.25 -19.96
N GLU A 234 -6.72 11.33 -19.66
CA GLU A 234 -5.72 11.81 -20.61
C GLU A 234 -5.39 10.71 -21.63
N ALA A 235 -5.79 10.91 -22.89
CA ALA A 235 -5.35 10.06 -23.99
C ALA A 235 -4.01 10.58 -24.53
N GLY A 236 -2.93 9.85 -24.29
CA GLY A 236 -1.64 10.14 -24.92
C GLY A 236 -1.69 10.02 -26.45
N GLY A 237 -0.68 10.56 -27.14
CA GLY A 237 -0.53 10.35 -28.58
C GLY A 237 -0.36 8.86 -28.93
N VAL A 238 -0.93 8.43 -30.05
CA VAL A 238 -0.77 7.06 -30.57
C VAL A 238 0.71 6.81 -30.87
N ARG A 239 1.30 5.80 -30.22
CA ARG A 239 2.68 5.34 -30.46
C ARG A 239 2.64 3.98 -31.15
N TRP A 240 3.57 3.76 -32.07
CA TRP A 240 3.75 2.49 -32.77
C TRP A 240 4.96 1.75 -32.20
N ASP A 241 4.92 0.41 -32.20
CA ASP A 241 5.98 -0.44 -31.62
C ASP A 241 7.34 -0.29 -32.33
N ASP A 242 7.39 0.30 -33.52
CA ASP A 242 8.64 0.55 -34.25
C ASP A 242 9.45 1.75 -33.73
N GLY A 243 9.06 2.34 -32.60
CA GLY A 243 9.78 3.43 -31.94
C GLY A 243 9.63 4.79 -32.64
N GLY A 244 8.72 4.93 -33.61
CA GLY A 244 8.45 6.19 -34.28
C GLY A 244 7.14 6.87 -33.88
N HIS A 245 7.15 8.21 -33.91
CA HIS A 245 5.94 9.05 -33.89
C HIS A 245 5.30 9.23 -35.28
N VAL A 246 5.95 8.73 -36.34
CA VAL A 246 5.52 8.96 -37.72
C VAL A 246 4.51 7.89 -38.12
N ARG A 247 3.36 8.31 -38.62
CA ARG A 247 2.31 7.42 -39.13
C ARG A 247 2.93 6.49 -40.20
N PRO A 248 2.67 5.17 -40.21
CA PRO A 248 3.26 4.25 -41.19
C PRO A 248 3.09 4.69 -42.66
N ASP A 249 1.96 5.33 -42.98
CA ASP A 249 1.67 5.86 -44.31
C ASP A 249 2.51 7.11 -44.66
N GLU A 250 2.87 7.93 -43.68
CA GLU A 250 3.75 9.10 -43.88
C GLU A 250 5.18 8.66 -44.22
N ARG A 251 5.71 7.62 -43.54
CA ARG A 251 7.01 7.04 -43.91
C ARG A 251 7.01 6.47 -45.33
N ARG A 252 5.92 5.83 -45.76
CA ARG A 252 5.80 5.31 -47.14
C ARG A 252 5.65 6.42 -48.17
N ALA A 253 4.98 7.51 -47.83
CA ALA A 253 4.89 8.70 -48.68
C ALA A 253 6.26 9.41 -48.82
N GLU A 254 7.06 9.46 -47.77
CA GLU A 254 8.43 9.99 -47.79
C GLU A 254 9.43 9.08 -48.53
N GLN A 255 9.24 7.76 -48.46
CA GLN A 255 10.07 6.77 -49.13
C GLN A 255 9.66 6.47 -50.57
N ARG A 256 8.56 7.07 -51.06
CA ARG A 256 8.22 7.01 -52.48
C ARG A 256 9.30 7.76 -53.27
N PRO A 257 9.98 7.11 -54.24
CA PRO A 257 10.92 7.83 -55.09
C PRO A 257 10.19 8.99 -55.74
N ALA A 258 10.78 10.19 -55.66
CA ALA A 258 10.24 11.39 -56.30
C ALA A 258 9.83 11.04 -57.73
N PRO A 259 8.63 11.44 -58.19
CA PRO A 259 8.18 11.13 -59.54
C PRO A 259 9.27 11.58 -60.50
N ALA A 260 9.80 10.64 -61.29
CA ALA A 260 10.83 10.92 -62.27
C ALA A 260 10.34 12.12 -63.09
N GLN A 261 11.05 13.25 -62.96
CA GLN A 261 10.73 14.44 -63.74
C GLN A 261 10.89 14.02 -65.19
N HIS A 262 9.77 13.81 -65.87
CA HIS A 262 9.74 13.56 -67.30
C HIS A 262 10.21 14.84 -67.96
N THR A 263 11.52 14.97 -68.18
CA THR A 263 12.11 16.01 -68.99
C THR A 263 11.56 15.82 -70.39
N GLN A 264 10.53 16.59 -70.75
CA GLN A 264 10.05 16.67 -72.12
C GLN A 264 11.15 17.35 -72.94
N GLU A 265 11.95 16.54 -73.64
CA GLU A 265 12.75 17.03 -74.75
C GLU A 265 11.78 17.54 -75.84
N ARG A 266 11.74 18.87 -76.02
CA ARG A 266 11.10 19.49 -77.19
C ARG A 266 12.01 19.22 -78.40
N PRO A 267 11.55 18.49 -79.44
CA PRO A 267 12.29 18.43 -80.69
C PRO A 267 12.18 19.78 -81.42
N ALA A 268 13.28 20.16 -82.07
CA ALA A 268 13.41 21.33 -82.96
C ALA A 268 12.94 21.00 -84.38
#